data_AF-A0A2N3BAI7-F1
#
_entry.id   AF-A0A2N3BAI7-F1
#
_cell.length_a   1.000
_cell.length_b   1.000
_cell.length_c   1.000
_cell.angle_alpha   90.00
_cell.angle_beta   90.00
_cell.angle_gamma   90.00
#
_symmetry.space_group_name_H-M   'P 1'
#
loop_
_entity.id
_entity.type
_entity.pdbx_description
1 polymer ?
#
loop_
_entity_poly.entity_id
_entity_poly.type
_entity_poly.pdbx_seq_one_letter_code
_entity_poly.pdbx_strand_id
1 'polypeptide(L)'
;MTGRNNTEGDKIARLAKAFSDDIMSLSDDEALAEFAEMGGDATLNARIGADLLERASISINMQRMLQAKAGVAADKLRSARSTATIGIAEARARLRSFLQQPGLQLTLAARNESELSDRDVLSALADLEELGLLPKNGDGERE
;
A
#
# COMPACT_ATOMS: atom_id res chain seq x y z
N MET A 1 51.83 -26.53 -24.43
CA MET A 1 51.37 -27.58 -23.52
C MET A 1 51.26 -26.99 -22.11
N THR A 2 50.07 -26.58 -21.69
CA THR A 2 49.86 -25.96 -20.36
C THR A 2 49.48 -27.03 -19.34
N GLY A 3 50.45 -27.48 -18.55
CA GLY A 3 50.22 -28.30 -17.37
C GLY A 3 49.45 -27.48 -16.33
N ARG A 4 48.15 -27.72 -16.22
CA ARG A 4 47.29 -27.08 -15.21
C ARG A 4 47.43 -27.90 -13.93
N ASN A 5 48.01 -27.29 -12.91
CA ASN A 5 48.22 -27.89 -11.59
C ASN A 5 46.92 -28.50 -11.07
N ASN A 6 46.95 -29.82 -10.85
CA ASN A 6 45.83 -30.62 -10.36
C ASN A 6 45.86 -30.60 -8.83
N THR A 7 45.56 -29.44 -8.22
CA THR A 7 45.63 -29.28 -6.76
C THR A 7 44.51 -30.08 -6.09
N GLU A 8 44.69 -30.44 -4.81
CA GLU A 8 43.62 -31.12 -4.05
C GLU A 8 42.35 -30.27 -3.98
N GLY A 9 42.49 -28.94 -3.93
CA GLY A 9 41.37 -28.00 -4.01
C GLY A 9 40.58 -28.13 -5.32
N ASP A 10 41.26 -28.29 -6.46
CA ASP A 10 40.58 -28.49 -7.76
C ASP A 10 39.81 -29.81 -7.82
N LYS A 11 40.31 -30.85 -7.14
CA LYS A 11 39.62 -32.15 -7.06
C LYS A 11 38.36 -32.06 -6.21
N ILE A 12 38.43 -31.39 -5.06
CA ILE A 12 37.28 -31.17 -4.17
C ILE A 12 36.23 -30.29 -4.88
N ALA A 13 36.66 -29.24 -5.57
CA ALA A 13 35.74 -28.37 -6.32
C ALA A 13 34.99 -29.13 -7.42
N ARG A 14 35.66 -30.04 -8.13
CA ARG A 14 35.01 -30.91 -9.13
C ARG A 14 34.01 -31.87 -8.50
N LEU A 15 34.34 -32.42 -7.33
CA LEU A 15 33.45 -33.32 -6.60
C LEU A 15 32.21 -32.57 -6.09
N ALA A 16 32.40 -31.41 -5.46
CA ALA A 16 31.30 -30.57 -5.00
C ALA A 16 30.40 -30.13 -6.16
N LYS A 17 30.98 -29.79 -7.32
CA LYS A 17 30.23 -29.49 -8.53
C LYS A 17 29.44 -30.72 -9.01
N ALA A 18 30.05 -31.89 -9.06
CA ALA A 18 29.36 -33.11 -9.47
C ALA A 18 28.19 -33.45 -8.54
N PHE A 19 28.36 -33.36 -7.22
CA PHE A 19 27.27 -33.54 -6.26
C PHE A 19 26.18 -32.49 -6.40
N SER A 20 26.54 -31.23 -6.62
CA SER A 20 25.55 -30.17 -6.84
C SER A 20 24.77 -30.37 -8.13
N ASP A 21 25.44 -30.79 -9.21
CA ASP A 21 24.81 -31.06 -10.50
C ASP A 21 23.86 -32.27 -10.37
N ASP A 22 24.26 -33.30 -9.63
CA ASP A 22 23.46 -34.49 -9.33
C ASP A 22 22.18 -34.13 -8.56
N ILE A 23 22.32 -33.41 -7.43
CA ILE A 23 21.19 -32.93 -6.62
C ILE A 23 20.22 -32.05 -7.44
N MET A 24 20.76 -31.19 -8.32
CA MET A 24 19.94 -30.33 -9.17
C MET A 24 19.33 -31.06 -10.36
N SER A 25 19.79 -32.27 -10.68
CA SER A 25 19.26 -33.10 -11.76
C SER A 25 18.18 -34.07 -11.31
N LEU A 26 18.00 -34.27 -9.99
CA LEU A 26 16.89 -35.04 -9.44
C LEU A 26 15.55 -34.45 -9.89
N SER A 27 14.65 -35.33 -10.33
CA SER A 27 13.26 -34.97 -10.53
C SER A 27 12.52 -34.81 -9.19
N ASP A 28 11.41 -34.07 -9.20
CA ASP A 28 10.58 -33.86 -8.00
C ASP A 28 10.11 -35.20 -7.40
N ASP A 29 9.77 -36.19 -8.24
CA ASP A 29 9.33 -37.51 -7.81
C ASP A 29 10.46 -38.31 -7.14
N GLU A 30 11.68 -38.22 -7.67
CA GLU A 30 12.86 -38.86 -7.06
C GLU A 30 13.23 -38.19 -5.74
N ALA A 31 13.18 -36.86 -5.68
CA ALA A 31 13.43 -36.11 -4.44
C ALA A 31 12.42 -36.44 -3.34
N LEU A 32 11.14 -36.60 -3.70
CA LEU A 32 10.09 -37.02 -2.76
C LEU A 32 10.29 -38.46 -2.30
N ALA A 33 10.70 -39.37 -3.19
CA ALA A 33 11.00 -40.75 -2.84
C ALA A 33 12.18 -40.85 -1.86
N GLU A 34 13.30 -40.17 -2.15
CA GLU A 34 14.46 -40.12 -1.25
C GLU A 34 14.10 -39.50 0.11
N PHE A 35 13.31 -38.43 0.10
CA PHE A 35 12.84 -37.79 1.33
C PHE A 35 12.00 -38.74 2.19
N ALA A 36 11.12 -39.54 1.56
CA ALA A 36 10.33 -40.55 2.24
C ALA A 36 11.19 -41.72 2.77
N GLU A 37 12.20 -42.18 2.00
CA GLU A 37 13.14 -43.22 2.43
C GLU A 37 13.97 -42.80 3.66
N MET A 38 14.29 -41.52 3.78
CA MET A 38 14.94 -40.95 4.97
C MET A 38 13.99 -40.75 6.16
N GLY A 39 12.73 -41.18 6.07
CA GLY A 39 11.71 -41.05 7.11
C GLY A 39 11.02 -39.68 7.15
N GLY A 40 11.17 -38.87 6.09
CA GLY A 40 10.47 -37.60 5.93
C GLY A 40 9.01 -37.76 5.52
N ASP A 41 8.16 -36.82 5.91
CA ASP A 41 6.77 -36.73 5.46
C ASP A 41 6.53 -35.41 4.72
N ALA A 42 6.49 -35.50 3.39
CA ALA A 42 6.29 -34.35 2.52
C ALA A 42 4.92 -33.68 2.75
N THR A 43 3.90 -34.46 3.11
CA THR A 43 2.55 -33.96 3.39
C THR A 43 2.54 -33.14 4.67
N LEU A 44 3.24 -33.61 5.71
CA LEU A 44 3.39 -32.87 6.96
C LEU A 44 4.17 -31.57 6.74
N ASN A 45 5.27 -31.61 5.99
CA ASN A 45 6.05 -30.42 5.66
C ASN A 45 5.23 -29.38 4.87
N ALA A 46 4.46 -29.83 3.88
CA ALA A 46 3.57 -28.96 3.12
C ALA A 46 2.52 -28.29 4.01
N ARG A 47 1.94 -29.03 4.98
CA ARG A 47 0.99 -28.47 5.95
C ARG A 47 1.62 -27.43 6.85
N ILE A 48 2.83 -27.67 7.37
CA ILE A 48 3.56 -26.70 8.19
C ILE A 48 3.85 -25.43 7.37
N GLY A 49 4.30 -25.60 6.12
CA GLY A 49 4.55 -24.47 5.21
C GLY A 49 3.29 -23.65 4.95
N ALA A 50 2.15 -24.31 4.72
CA ALA A 50 0.87 -23.65 4.50
C ALA A 50 0.40 -22.86 5.74
N ASP A 51 0.46 -23.44 6.94
CA ASP A 51 0.10 -22.76 8.19
C ASP A 51 1.01 -21.55 8.46
N LEU A 52 2.32 -21.67 8.21
CA LEU A 52 3.25 -20.55 8.35
C LEU A 52 2.93 -19.40 7.38
N LEU A 53 2.64 -19.74 6.12
CA LEU A 53 2.27 -18.76 5.10
C LEU A 53 0.96 -18.05 5.45
N GLU A 54 -0.04 -18.79 5.92
CA GLU A 54 -1.32 -18.25 6.35
C GLU A 54 -1.13 -17.24 7.48
N ARG A 55 -0.40 -17.61 8.54
CA ARG A 55 -0.09 -16.71 9.67
C ARG A 55 0.66 -15.46 9.22
N ALA A 56 1.65 -15.62 8.34
CA ALA A 56 2.39 -14.50 7.80
C ALA A 56 1.46 -13.55 7.02
N SER A 57 0.57 -14.09 6.18
CA SER A 57 -0.37 -13.30 5.39
C SER A 57 -1.31 -12.46 6.28
N ILE A 58 -1.83 -13.04 7.36
CA ILE A 58 -2.68 -12.34 8.34
C ILE A 58 -1.90 -11.19 8.99
N SER A 59 -0.66 -11.45 9.41
CA SER A 59 0.17 -10.43 10.06
C SER A 59 0.48 -9.24 9.14
N ILE A 60 0.81 -9.50 7.87
CA ILE A 60 1.09 -8.46 6.87
C ILE A 60 -0.17 -7.64 6.60
N ASN A 61 -1.32 -8.30 6.45
CA ASN A 61 -2.59 -7.63 6.23
C ASN A 61 -2.98 -6.74 7.42
N MET A 62 -2.75 -7.21 8.65
CA MET A 62 -2.98 -6.43 9.85
C MET A 62 -2.06 -5.19 9.90
N GLN A 63 -0.78 -5.34 9.56
CA GLN A 63 0.16 -4.22 9.48
C GLN A 63 -0.27 -3.19 8.42
N ARG A 64 -0.66 -3.65 7.23
CA ARG A 64 -1.18 -2.77 6.16
C ARG A 64 -2.42 -2.01 6.61
N MET A 65 -3.35 -2.67 7.30
CA MET A 65 -4.54 -2.02 7.86
C MET A 65 -4.15 -0.94 8.89
N LEU A 66 -3.22 -1.22 9.80
CA LEU A 66 -2.78 -0.25 10.80
C LEU A 66 -2.09 0.96 10.15
N GLN A 67 -1.26 0.72 9.14
CA GLN A 67 -0.62 1.80 8.36
C GLN A 67 -1.66 2.65 7.62
N ALA A 68 -2.66 2.02 6.98
CA ALA A 68 -3.75 2.73 6.32
C ALA A 68 -4.55 3.60 7.32
N LYS A 69 -4.87 3.05 8.50
CA LYS A 69 -5.55 3.81 9.57
C LYS A 69 -4.72 5.02 10.03
N ALA A 70 -3.41 4.84 10.20
CA ALA A 70 -2.51 5.94 10.56
C ALA A 70 -2.44 7.01 9.46
N GLY A 71 -2.39 6.59 8.19
CA GLY A 71 -2.43 7.48 7.03
C GLY A 71 -3.72 8.32 6.99
N VAL A 72 -4.89 7.68 7.12
CA VAL A 72 -6.18 8.37 7.15
C VAL A 72 -6.28 9.34 8.35
N ALA A 73 -5.78 8.95 9.52
CA ALA A 73 -5.76 9.83 10.68
C ALA A 73 -4.86 11.06 10.47
N ALA A 74 -3.67 10.86 9.89
CA ALA A 74 -2.75 11.94 9.57
C ALA A 74 -3.33 12.89 8.51
N ASP A 75 -4.04 12.34 7.52
CA ASP A 75 -4.66 13.12 6.45
C ASP A 75 -5.84 13.95 6.96
N LYS A 76 -6.69 13.36 7.82
CA LYS A 76 -7.74 14.12 8.53
C LYS A 76 -7.18 15.28 9.35
N LEU A 77 -6.06 15.06 10.06
CA LEU A 77 -5.39 16.12 10.83
C LEU A 77 -4.79 17.19 9.92
N ARG A 78 -4.30 16.81 8.73
CA ARG A 78 -3.77 17.75 7.73
C ARG A 78 -4.89 18.58 7.10
N SER A 79 -5.97 17.96 6.68
CA SER A 79 -7.17 18.63 6.16
C SER A 79 -7.75 19.61 7.20
N ALA A 80 -7.91 19.18 8.46
CA ALA A 80 -8.37 20.05 9.55
C ALA A 80 -7.41 21.21 9.88
N ARG A 81 -6.12 21.12 9.52
CA ARG A 81 -5.14 22.20 9.68
C ARG A 81 -5.13 23.15 8.47
N SER A 82 -5.58 22.69 7.31
CA SER A 82 -5.67 23.48 6.07
C SER A 82 -6.89 24.39 6.00
N THR A 83 -7.86 24.24 6.90
CA THR A 83 -8.94 25.22 7.12
C THR A 83 -8.36 26.46 7.82
N ALA A 84 -7.47 27.17 7.14
CA ALA A 84 -6.97 28.46 7.54
C ALA A 84 -8.12 29.47 7.48
N THR A 85 -8.68 29.79 8.65
CA THR A 85 -9.15 31.11 9.06
C THR A 85 -10.04 31.90 8.09
N ILE A 86 -10.84 31.26 7.24
CA ILE A 86 -11.92 31.94 6.52
C ILE A 86 -13.04 32.20 7.54
N GLY A 87 -13.45 33.46 7.67
CA GLY A 87 -14.63 33.79 8.47
C GLY A 87 -15.85 33.05 7.92
N ILE A 88 -16.69 32.48 8.80
CA ILE A 88 -17.82 31.63 8.37
C ILE A 88 -18.76 32.30 7.35
N ALA A 89 -18.91 33.63 7.43
CA ALA A 89 -19.68 34.41 6.46
C ALA A 89 -19.06 34.39 5.05
N GLU A 90 -17.74 34.47 4.94
CA GLU A 90 -17.01 34.43 3.67
C GLU A 90 -17.01 33.01 3.09
N ALA A 91 -16.89 32.00 3.94
CA ALA A 91 -17.03 30.59 3.56
C ALA A 91 -18.42 30.34 2.92
N ARG A 92 -19.50 30.76 3.59
CA ARG A 92 -20.87 30.64 3.07
C ARG A 92 -21.06 31.36 1.73
N ALA A 93 -20.55 32.59 1.62
CA ALA A 93 -20.65 33.37 0.37
C ALA A 93 -19.95 32.67 -0.81
N ARG A 94 -18.77 32.10 -0.59
CA ARG A 94 -18.02 31.36 -1.62
C ARG A 94 -18.74 30.08 -2.03
N LEU A 95 -19.21 29.29 -1.06
CA LEU A 95 -19.96 28.07 -1.34
C LEU A 95 -21.22 28.39 -2.17
N ARG A 96 -21.94 29.46 -1.82
CA ARG A 96 -23.10 29.95 -2.58
C ARG A 96 -22.75 30.35 -4.00
N SER A 97 -21.66 31.11 -4.18
CA SER A 97 -21.22 31.55 -5.50
C SER A 97 -20.87 30.38 -6.42
N PHE A 98 -20.28 29.32 -5.85
CA PHE A 98 -19.93 28.11 -6.58
C PHE A 98 -21.16 27.28 -6.94
N LEU A 99 -22.12 27.13 -6.01
CA LEU A 99 -23.38 26.41 -6.25
C LEU A 99 -24.29 27.07 -7.29
N GLN A 100 -24.13 28.37 -7.52
CA GLN A 100 -24.89 29.13 -8.51
C GLN A 100 -24.30 29.03 -9.93
N GLN A 101 -23.12 28.41 -10.11
CA GLN A 101 -22.53 28.22 -11.43
C GLN A 101 -23.31 27.17 -12.24
N PRO A 102 -23.73 27.51 -13.48
CA PRO A 102 -24.49 26.58 -14.32
C PRO A 102 -23.58 25.43 -14.80
N GLY A 103 -23.95 24.18 -14.47
CA GLY A 103 -23.26 22.96 -14.93
C GLY A 103 -22.77 22.01 -13.83
N LEU A 104 -22.80 22.43 -12.56
CA LEU A 104 -22.37 21.60 -11.43
C LEU A 104 -23.53 20.76 -10.87
N GLN A 105 -23.47 19.44 -11.09
CA GLN A 105 -24.36 18.47 -10.43
C GLN A 105 -23.80 18.09 -9.06
N LEU A 106 -23.99 18.96 -8.07
CA LEU A 106 -23.68 18.63 -6.68
C LEU A 106 -24.86 17.96 -5.97
N THR A 107 -24.57 17.26 -4.87
CA THR A 107 -25.58 16.57 -4.08
C THR A 107 -26.60 17.55 -3.51
N LEU A 108 -27.86 17.10 -3.36
CA LEU A 108 -28.99 17.92 -2.91
C LEU A 108 -28.70 18.69 -1.60
N ALA A 109 -27.94 18.07 -0.69
CA ALA A 109 -27.51 18.65 0.58
C ALA A 109 -26.59 19.87 0.41
N ALA A 110 -25.70 19.86 -0.59
CA ALA A 110 -24.85 21.02 -0.89
C ALA A 110 -25.66 22.19 -1.43
N ARG A 111 -26.77 21.94 -2.14
CA ARG A 111 -27.63 22.98 -2.72
C ARG A 111 -28.46 23.73 -1.67
N ASN A 112 -28.79 23.07 -0.54
CA ASN A 112 -29.45 23.69 0.62
C ASN A 112 -28.41 24.17 1.65
N GLU A 113 -27.52 25.08 1.24
CA GLU A 113 -26.45 25.67 2.07
C GLU A 113 -26.96 26.22 3.43
N SER A 114 -28.21 26.67 3.49
CA SER A 114 -28.88 27.17 4.69
C SER A 114 -29.22 26.10 5.74
N GLU A 115 -29.22 24.82 5.38
CA GLU A 115 -29.43 23.69 6.29
C GLU A 115 -28.11 23.08 6.79
N LEU A 116 -26.97 23.46 6.21
CA LEU A 116 -25.65 22.98 6.60
C LEU A 116 -25.15 23.70 7.86
N SER A 117 -24.60 22.92 8.79
CA SER A 117 -23.91 23.50 9.95
C SER A 117 -22.63 24.22 9.51
N ASP A 118 -22.15 25.16 10.32
CA ASP A 118 -20.95 25.92 10.00
C ASP A 118 -19.72 25.01 9.80
N ARG A 119 -19.68 23.88 10.51
CA ARG A 119 -18.65 22.85 10.34
C ARG A 119 -18.77 22.15 8.98
N ASP A 120 -19.98 21.86 8.54
CA ASP A 120 -20.22 21.17 7.27
C ASP A 120 -19.91 22.09 6.08
N VAL A 121 -20.19 23.39 6.20
CA VAL A 121 -19.82 24.40 5.19
C VAL A 121 -18.30 24.45 5.00
N LEU A 122 -17.54 24.49 6.09
CA LEU A 122 -16.07 24.51 6.02
C LEU A 122 -15.50 23.20 5.47
N SER A 123 -16.09 22.06 5.84
CA SER A 123 -15.71 20.75 5.29
C SER A 123 -15.97 20.67 3.79
N ALA A 124 -17.15 21.09 3.34
CA ALA A 124 -17.52 21.05 1.92
C ALA A 124 -16.62 21.96 1.06
N LEU A 125 -16.22 23.13 1.59
CA LEU A 125 -15.25 23.98 0.89
C LEU A 125 -13.87 23.36 0.80
N ALA A 126 -13.39 22.74 1.87
CA ALA A 126 -12.10 22.05 1.86
C ALA A 126 -12.08 20.91 0.82
N ASP A 127 -13.16 20.12 0.74
CA ASP A 127 -13.32 19.05 -0.25
C ASP A 127 -13.32 19.62 -1.69
N LEU A 128 -13.97 20.76 -1.92
CA LEU A 128 -14.01 21.42 -3.23
C LEU A 128 -12.65 22.01 -3.64
N GLU A 129 -11.87 22.54 -2.69
CA GLU A 129 -10.49 22.99 -2.91
C GLU A 129 -9.55 21.80 -3.20
N GLU A 130 -9.73 20.68 -2.52
CA GLU A 130 -8.96 19.45 -2.76
C GLU A 130 -9.23 18.85 -4.15
N LEU A 131 -10.48 18.92 -4.60
CA LEU A 131 -10.88 18.54 -5.96
C LEU A 131 -10.38 19.50 -7.04
N GLY A 132 -9.72 20.61 -6.66
CA GLY A 132 -9.23 21.63 -7.59
C GLY A 132 -10.34 22.44 -8.27
N LEU A 133 -11.55 22.41 -7.71
CA LEU A 133 -12.71 23.13 -8.24
C LEU A 133 -12.78 24.58 -7.73
N LEU A 134 -12.04 24.87 -6.65
CA LEU A 134 -11.87 26.22 -6.10
C LEU A 134 -10.37 26.58 -6.03
N PRO A 135 -9.99 27.84 -6.29
CA PRO A 135 -8.62 28.30 -6.10
C PRO A 135 -8.22 28.21 -4.63
N LYS A 136 -7.01 27.73 -4.35
CA LYS A 136 -6.49 27.55 -2.98
C LYS A 136 -6.33 28.89 -2.27
N ASN A 137 -6.75 28.94 -1.00
CA ASN A 137 -6.51 30.10 -0.14
C ASN A 137 -5.03 30.24 0.17
N GLY A 138 -4.34 31.09 -0.58
CA GLY A 138 -2.91 31.35 -0.39
C GLY A 138 -2.25 32.06 -1.56
N ASP A 139 -2.81 31.97 -2.75
CA ASP A 139 -2.31 32.70 -3.92
C ASP A 139 -2.96 34.09 -3.93
N GLY A 140 -2.50 34.93 -3.01
CA GLY A 140 -2.68 36.36 -3.14
C GLY A 140 -2.03 36.80 -4.44
N GLU A 141 -2.85 36.96 -5.49
CA GLU A 141 -2.54 37.81 -6.63
C GLU A 141 -2.17 39.19 -6.08
N ARG A 142 -0.87 39.41 -5.93
CA ARG A 142 -0.25 40.72 -5.92
C ARG A 142 0.08 41.05 -7.36
N GLU A 143 -0.87 41.60 -8.10
CA GLU A 143 -0.59 42.56 -9.20
C GLU A 143 -1.64 43.66 -9.18
#